data_AF-A0A972XFF8-F1
#
_entry.id   AF-A0A972XFF8-F1
#
_cell.length_a   1.000
_cell.length_b   1.000
_cell.length_c   1.000
_cell.angle_alpha   90.00
_cell.angle_beta   90.00
_cell.angle_gamma   90.00
#
_symmetry.space_group_name_H-M   'P 1'
#
loop_
_entity.id
_entity.type
_entity.pdbx_description
1 polymer ?
#
loop_
_entity_poly.entity_id
_entity_poly.type
_entity_poly.pdbx_seq_one_letter_code
_entity_poly.pdbx_strand_id
1 'polypeptide(L)'
;MTRTRRAWRLGWGFRVAVFLLWLPMQLLTKRDWRGIEHLETDPGGIIVAPNHTSWFDPLVVAHMLWSVDRPPRFLAKESVFRVPIMGPIITSAGQVRVYRETAEAAD
;
A
#
# COMPACT_ATOMS: atom_id res chain seq x y z
N MET A 1 -13.76 -13.28 19.30
CA MET A 1 -12.64 -12.65 18.56
C MET A 1 -12.04 -13.67 17.61
N THR A 2 -12.72 -13.93 16.49
CA THR A 2 -12.29 -14.95 15.54
C THR A 2 -11.42 -14.25 14.50
N ARG A 3 -10.11 -14.20 14.76
CA ARG A 3 -9.11 -13.63 13.85
C ARG A 3 -8.98 -14.55 12.63
N THR A 4 -9.92 -14.46 11.68
CA THR A 4 -9.87 -15.20 10.42
C THR A 4 -8.79 -14.63 9.52
N ARG A 5 -7.60 -15.22 9.67
CA ARG A 5 -6.54 -15.56 8.70
C ARG A 5 -6.14 -14.49 7.67
N ARG A 6 -4.84 -14.16 7.67
CA ARG A 6 -4.06 -13.63 6.52
C ARG A 6 -4.39 -14.43 5.25
N ALA A 7 -5.46 -14.06 4.53
CA ALA A 7 -5.95 -14.75 3.34
C ALA A 7 -5.17 -14.37 2.08
N TRP A 8 -4.21 -13.45 2.20
CA TRP A 8 -3.48 -12.88 1.08
C TRP A 8 -2.18 -13.63 0.82
N ARG A 9 -2.01 -14.12 -0.42
CA ARG A 9 -0.71 -14.59 -0.92
C ARG A 9 0.20 -13.38 -1.17
N LEU A 10 1.00 -13.03 -0.16
CA LEU A 10 1.96 -11.94 -0.23
C LEU A 10 3.26 -12.42 -0.88
N GLY A 11 3.71 -11.73 -1.94
CA GLY A 11 5.02 -11.99 -2.52
C GLY A 11 6.16 -11.62 -1.58
N TRP A 12 7.36 -12.13 -1.85
CA TRP A 12 8.53 -11.95 -0.99
C TRP A 12 8.89 -10.47 -0.80
N GLY A 13 8.83 -9.64 -1.87
CA GLY A 13 9.14 -8.22 -1.77
C GLY A 13 8.15 -7.46 -0.90
N PHE A 14 6.88 -7.86 -0.89
CA PHE A 14 5.89 -7.32 0.04
C PHE A 14 6.30 -7.60 1.50
N ARG A 15 6.73 -8.83 1.80
CA ARG A 15 7.15 -9.22 3.16
C ARG A 15 8.39 -8.45 3.60
N VAL A 16 9.35 -8.26 2.70
CA VAL A 16 10.55 -7.43 2.95
C VAL A 16 10.15 -5.98 3.22
N ALA A 17 9.27 -5.41 2.39
CA ALA A 17 8.79 -4.05 2.57
C ALA A 17 8.08 -3.88 3.93
N VAL A 18 7.20 -4.81 4.31
CA VAL A 18 6.56 -4.78 5.64
C VAL A 18 7.59 -4.86 6.75
N PHE A 19 8.55 -5.78 6.69
CA PHE A 19 9.57 -5.93 7.72
C PHE A 19 10.38 -4.62 7.90
N LEU A 20 10.80 -4.01 6.79
CA LEU A 20 11.57 -2.77 6.81
C LEU A 20 10.74 -1.55 7.21
N LEU A 21 9.46 -1.48 6.84
CA LEU A 21 8.64 -0.30 7.06
C LEU A 21 7.88 -0.33 8.38
N TRP A 22 7.46 -1.52 8.86
CA TRP A 22 6.60 -1.63 10.04
C TRP A 22 7.22 -0.97 11.27
N LEU A 23 8.44 -1.36 11.63
CA LEU A 23 9.09 -0.83 12.83
C LEU A 23 9.41 0.67 12.73
N PRO A 24 10.06 1.17 11.66
CA PRO A 24 10.33 2.60 11.52
C PRO A 24 9.05 3.43 11.50
N MET A 25 8.01 2.95 10.81
CA MET A 25 6.74 3.65 10.89
C MET A 25 6.31 3.72 12.34
N GLN A 26 6.14 2.58 13.03
CA GLN A 26 5.70 2.48 14.43
C GLN A 26 6.39 3.48 15.36
N LEU A 27 7.70 3.66 15.21
CA LEU A 27 8.52 4.52 16.07
C LEU A 27 8.59 5.99 15.63
N LEU A 28 8.56 6.28 14.33
CA LEU A 28 8.90 7.61 13.80
C LEU A 28 7.69 8.47 13.42
N THR A 29 6.48 7.90 13.36
CA THR A 29 5.28 8.64 12.96
C THR A 29 4.24 8.67 14.08
N LYS A 30 3.62 9.84 14.32
CA LYS A 30 2.37 9.93 15.08
C LYS A 30 1.20 9.45 14.22
N ARG A 31 0.22 8.79 14.82
CA ARG A 31 -0.96 8.23 14.15
C ARG A 31 -2.21 8.69 14.86
N ASP A 32 -3.17 9.15 14.07
CA ASP A 32 -4.53 9.44 14.50
C ASP A 32 -5.45 8.89 13.43
N TRP A 33 -5.79 7.60 13.56
CA TRP A 33 -6.65 6.90 12.62
C TRP A 33 -8.05 6.82 13.19
N ARG A 34 -9.05 7.21 12.39
CA ARG A 34 -10.47 7.22 12.76
C ARG A 34 -11.27 6.58 11.63
N GLY A 35 -12.39 5.93 11.95
CA GLY A 35 -13.24 5.32 10.94
C GLY A 35 -12.64 4.07 10.29
N ILE A 36 -11.61 3.47 10.89
CA ILE A 36 -10.93 2.27 10.36
C ILE A 36 -11.85 1.04 10.39
N GLU A 37 -12.83 1.03 11.27
CA GLU A 37 -13.89 0.04 11.36
C GLU A 37 -14.70 -0.08 10.06
N HIS A 38 -14.86 1.01 9.31
CA HIS A 38 -15.54 0.98 8.01
C HIS A 38 -14.77 0.15 6.98
N LEU A 39 -13.44 0.05 7.13
CA LEU A 39 -12.61 -0.75 6.26
C LEU A 39 -12.83 -2.23 6.54
N GLU A 40 -13.32 -2.64 7.71
CA GLU A 40 -13.50 -4.06 8.05
C GLU A 40 -14.92 -4.58 7.70
N THR A 41 -15.83 -3.71 7.29
CA THR A 41 -17.24 -4.05 7.00
C THR A 41 -17.42 -5.03 5.84
N ASP A 42 -16.60 -4.92 4.79
CA ASP A 42 -16.70 -5.79 3.59
C ASP A 42 -15.68 -6.94 3.66
N PRO A 43 -16.08 -8.22 3.65
CA PRO A 43 -15.12 -9.34 3.64
C PRO A 43 -14.30 -9.45 2.34
N GLY A 44 -14.67 -8.74 1.27
CA GLY A 44 -14.03 -8.73 -0.04
C GLY A 44 -12.98 -7.64 -0.26
N GLY A 45 -12.68 -7.39 -1.54
CA GLY A 45 -11.77 -6.35 -1.98
C GLY A 45 -12.42 -4.97 -1.94
N ILE A 46 -11.66 -3.96 -1.52
CA ILE A 46 -12.11 -2.57 -1.46
C ILE A 46 -11.18 -1.67 -2.29
N ILE A 47 -11.70 -0.54 -2.76
CA ILE A 47 -10.89 0.55 -3.34
C ILE A 47 -10.78 1.65 -2.30
N VAL A 48 -9.54 2.02 -1.96
CA VAL A 48 -9.24 3.13 -1.05
C VAL A 48 -8.67 4.26 -1.89
N ALA A 49 -9.35 5.41 -1.89
CA ALA A 49 -8.99 6.60 -2.65
C ALA A 49 -8.62 7.74 -1.68
N PRO A 50 -7.40 7.74 -1.11
CA PRO A 50 -6.97 8.82 -0.24
C PRO A 50 -6.67 10.08 -1.06
N ASN A 51 -6.82 11.25 -0.43
CA ASN A 51 -6.21 12.47 -0.96
C ASN A 51 -4.68 12.29 -1.02
N HIS A 52 -4.05 12.87 -2.04
CA HIS A 52 -2.60 12.83 -2.20
C HIS A 52 -2.00 14.22 -1.91
N THR A 53 -1.48 14.41 -0.70
CA THR A 53 -0.94 15.69 -0.22
C THR A 53 0.57 15.65 0.02
N SER A 54 1.17 14.45 0.05
CA SER A 54 2.60 14.27 0.28
C SER A 54 3.14 13.04 -0.45
N TRP A 55 4.41 13.11 -0.86
CA TRP A 55 5.16 11.94 -1.37
C TRP A 55 5.21 10.78 -0.37
N PHE A 56 5.00 11.06 0.92
CA PHE A 56 5.00 10.07 2.00
C PHE A 56 3.68 9.27 2.12
N ASP A 57 2.62 9.71 1.44
CA ASP A 57 1.28 9.12 1.55
C ASP A 57 1.22 7.61 1.31
N PRO A 58 1.93 7.03 0.31
CA PRO A 58 1.89 5.59 0.09
C PRO A 58 2.33 4.79 1.32
N LEU A 59 3.28 5.30 2.12
CA LEU A 59 3.76 4.63 3.32
C LEU A 59 2.74 4.73 4.45
N VAL A 60 2.13 5.90 4.64
CA VAL A 60 1.11 6.14 5.68
C VAL A 60 -0.13 5.30 5.41
N VAL A 61 -0.61 5.32 4.16
CA VAL A 61 -1.79 4.55 3.72
C VAL A 61 -1.51 3.05 3.83
N ALA A 62 -0.32 2.60 3.40
CA ALA A 62 0.05 1.19 3.55
C ALA A 62 0.13 0.75 5.01
N HIS A 63 0.65 1.61 5.89
CA HIS A 63 0.72 1.30 7.31
C HIS A 63 -0.66 1.17 7.95
N MET A 64 -1.56 2.11 7.65
CA MET A 64 -2.94 2.08 8.14
C MET A 64 -3.66 0.82 7.65
N LEU A 65 -3.62 0.54 6.35
CA LEU A 65 -4.29 -0.62 5.77
C LEU A 65 -3.70 -1.95 6.28
N TRP A 66 -2.38 -2.00 6.49
CA TRP A 66 -1.73 -3.17 7.08
C TRP A 66 -2.18 -3.42 8.54
N SER A 67 -2.51 -2.38 9.30
CA SER A 67 -2.99 -2.53 10.69
C SER A 67 -4.36 -3.19 10.79
N VAL A 68 -5.18 -3.09 9.74
CA VAL A 68 -6.52 -3.70 9.62
C VAL A 68 -6.51 -4.94 8.70
N ASP A 69 -5.35 -5.59 8.56
CA ASP A 69 -5.14 -6.80 7.74
C ASP A 69 -5.54 -6.66 6.26
N ARG A 70 -5.42 -5.44 5.71
CA ARG A 70 -5.64 -5.13 4.29
C ARG A 70 -4.32 -4.78 3.60
N PRO A 71 -3.57 -5.75 3.07
CA PRO A 71 -2.35 -5.45 2.33
C PRO A 71 -2.68 -4.69 1.02
N PRO A 72 -2.18 -3.45 0.83
CA PRO A 72 -2.56 -2.62 -0.31
C PRO A 72 -1.90 -3.05 -1.62
N ARG A 73 -2.62 -2.80 -2.72
CA ARG A 73 -2.07 -2.75 -4.08
C ARG A 73 -2.34 -1.36 -4.65
N PHE A 74 -1.29 -0.57 -4.77
CA PHE A 74 -1.32 0.76 -5.34
C PHE A 74 -1.27 0.72 -6.85
N LEU A 75 -1.93 1.70 -7.46
CA LEU A 75 -1.71 2.10 -8.84
C LEU A 75 -0.43 2.95 -8.88
N ALA A 76 0.61 2.45 -9.54
CA ALA A 76 1.88 3.17 -9.66
C ALA A 76 2.23 3.39 -11.14
N LYS A 77 2.85 4.54 -11.43
CA LYS A 77 3.33 4.86 -12.78
C LYS A 77 4.35 3.81 -13.24
N GLU A 78 4.27 3.42 -14.50
CA GLU A 78 5.19 2.48 -15.17
C GLU A 78 6.66 2.72 -14.83
N SER A 79 7.10 3.98 -14.84
CA SER A 79 8.48 4.36 -14.58
C SER A 79 8.98 3.93 -13.19
N VAL A 80 8.10 3.85 -12.19
CA VAL A 80 8.46 3.39 -10.82
C VAL A 80 8.91 1.94 -10.83
N PHE A 81 8.35 1.13 -11.73
CA PHE A 81 8.72 -0.29 -11.85
C PHE A 81 10.06 -0.51 -12.57
N ARG A 82 10.62 0.52 -13.21
CA ARG A 82 11.93 0.47 -13.85
C ARG A 82 13.08 0.93 -12.96
N VAL A 83 12.78 1.49 -11.78
CA VAL A 83 13.79 1.97 -10.83
C VAL A 83 14.62 0.77 -10.34
N PRO A 84 15.96 0.80 -10.42
CA PRO A 84 16.81 -0.27 -9.90
C PRO A 84 16.48 -0.55 -8.43
N ILE A 85 16.53 -1.84 -8.04
CA ILE A 85 16.20 -2.34 -6.69
C ILE A 85 14.70 -2.23 -6.35
N MET A 86 14.09 -1.05 -6.49
CA MET A 86 12.69 -0.80 -6.15
C MET A 86 11.72 -1.51 -7.10
N GLY A 87 12.01 -1.54 -8.40
CA GLY A 87 11.18 -2.16 -9.43
C GLY A 87 10.84 -3.64 -9.14
N PRO A 88 11.83 -4.50 -8.88
CA PRO A 88 11.60 -5.89 -8.48
C PRO A 88 10.78 -6.03 -7.18
N ILE A 89 11.00 -5.14 -6.21
CA ILE A 89 10.26 -5.16 -4.93
C ILE A 89 8.79 -4.85 -5.18
N ILE A 90 8.46 -3.76 -5.87
CA ILE A 90 7.06 -3.38 -6.12
C ILE A 90 6.36 -4.35 -7.07
N THR A 91 7.09 -4.93 -8.03
CA THR A 91 6.55 -5.97 -8.93
C THR A 91 6.20 -7.23 -8.14
N SER A 92 7.13 -7.73 -7.31
CA SER A 92 6.86 -8.91 -6.47
C SER A 92 5.83 -8.63 -5.37
N ALA A 93 5.67 -7.37 -4.97
CA ALA A 93 4.62 -6.90 -4.10
C ALA A 93 3.27 -6.71 -4.81
N GLY A 94 3.10 -7.16 -6.05
CA GLY A 94 1.83 -7.20 -6.78
C GLY A 94 1.21 -5.83 -7.05
N GLN A 95 2.01 -4.76 -7.05
CA GLN A 95 1.53 -3.41 -7.34
C GLN A 95 1.05 -3.31 -8.79
N VAL A 96 0.05 -2.47 -9.04
CA VAL A 96 -0.60 -2.37 -10.36
C VAL A 96 0.09 -1.28 -11.17
N ARG A 97 0.55 -1.66 -12.35
CA ARG A 97 1.25 -0.76 -13.27
C ARG A 97 0.27 0.04 -14.09
N VAL A 98 0.43 1.36 -14.10
CA VAL A 98 -0.33 2.29 -14.94
C VAL A 98 0.60 2.89 -15.99
N TYR A 99 0.26 2.66 -17.25
CA TYR A 99 0.90 3.29 -18.41
C TYR A 99 0.16 4.60 -18.68
N ARG A 100 0.89 5.71 -18.71
CA ARG A 100 0.36 7.01 -19.15
C ARG A 100 1.15 7.38 -20.40
N GLU A 101 0.51 7.27 -21.56
CA GLU A 101 1.10 7.48 -22.90
C GLU A 101 0.92 8.93 -23.40
N THR A 102 0.79 9.95 -22.54
CA THR A 102 0.76 11.36 -22.96
C THR A 102 1.18 12.33 -21.84
N ALA A 103 1.59 13.54 -22.24
CA ALA A 103 2.20 14.59 -21.43
C ALA A 103 1.24 15.38 -20.50
N GLU A 104 -0.06 15.07 -20.48
CA GLU A 104 -1.07 15.85 -19.74
C GLU A 104 -1.96 14.92 -18.90
N ALA A 105 -1.48 14.55 -17.70
CA ALA A 105 -2.34 13.90 -16.70
C ALA A 105 -2.85 14.91 -15.65
N ALA A 106 -2.87 16.20 -16.00
CA ALA A 106 -3.23 17.30 -15.11
C ALA A 106 -4.09 18.39 -15.76
N ASP A 107 -4.55 18.21 -17.01
CA ASP A 107 -5.60 19.04 -17.61
C ASP A 107 -6.92 18.25 -17.70
#